data_AF-A0A1C4ZK25-F1
#
_entry.id   AF-A0A1C4ZK25-F1
#
_cell.length_a   1.000
_cell.length_b   1.000
_cell.length_c   1.000
_cell.angle_alpha   90.00
_cell.angle_beta   90.00
_cell.angle_gamma   90.00
#
_symmetry.space_group_name_H-M   'P 1'
#
loop_
_entity.id
_entity.type
_entity.pdbx_description
1 polymer ?
#
loop_
_entity_poly.entity_id
_entity_poly.type
_entity_poly.pdbx_seq_one_letter_code
_entity_poly.pdbx_strand_id
1 'polypeptide(L)'
;MIMEPLTADERLTLKTGAFGAVFLVSNAEPGMLAMVRESFAASGALGEASGVVKDALTTGPLPELRRESALEIEATVLPALSRSVAILREKSPEDVEAYRSVVLSAADRVAQAHHSVTPAEASVLDRIRAALAEPA
;
A
#
# COMPACT_ATOMS: atom_id res chain seq x y z
N MET A 1 -18.25 -18.66 7.57
CA MET A 1 -18.49 -17.65 6.53
C MET A 1 -17.77 -18.12 5.27
N ILE A 2 -18.37 -17.93 4.10
CA ILE A 2 -17.80 -18.38 2.82
C ILE A 2 -16.89 -17.26 2.33
N MET A 3 -15.57 -17.51 2.34
CA MET A 3 -14.57 -16.57 1.84
C MET A 3 -14.67 -16.53 0.31
N GLU A 4 -15.09 -15.39 -0.24
CA GLU A 4 -15.13 -15.23 -1.70
C GLU A 4 -13.72 -14.90 -2.20
N PRO A 5 -13.18 -15.68 -3.17
CA PRO A 5 -11.85 -15.42 -3.67
C PRO A 5 -11.80 -14.07 -4.40
N LEU A 6 -10.78 -13.26 -4.07
CA LEU A 6 -10.52 -12.00 -4.76
C LEU A 6 -10.26 -12.23 -6.25
N THR A 7 -10.87 -11.39 -7.10
CA THR A 7 -10.62 -11.38 -8.55
C THR A 7 -9.24 -10.81 -8.87
N ALA A 8 -8.78 -10.97 -10.11
CA ALA A 8 -7.50 -10.42 -10.55
C ALA A 8 -7.45 -8.88 -10.40
N ASP A 9 -8.51 -8.18 -10.78
CA ASP A 9 -8.62 -6.72 -10.64
C ASP A 9 -8.65 -6.26 -9.18
N GLU A 10 -9.31 -7.01 -8.31
CA GLU A 10 -9.35 -6.73 -6.87
C GLU A 10 -7.97 -6.91 -6.24
N ARG A 11 -7.28 -8.00 -6.55
CA ARG A 11 -5.89 -8.22 -6.11
C ARG A 11 -4.98 -7.11 -6.61
N LEU A 12 -5.13 -6.70 -7.86
CA LEU A 12 -4.38 -5.59 -8.44
C LEU A 12 -4.68 -4.26 -7.72
N THR A 13 -5.92 -4.03 -7.31
CA THR A 13 -6.30 -2.87 -6.50
C THR A 13 -5.61 -2.87 -5.14
N LEU A 14 -5.66 -4.01 -4.42
CA LEU A 14 -4.96 -4.20 -3.14
C LEU A 14 -3.46 -3.95 -3.28
N LYS A 15 -2.85 -4.49 -4.33
CA LYS A 15 -1.43 -4.34 -4.64
C LYS A 15 -1.07 -2.90 -5.00
N THR A 16 -1.91 -2.23 -5.79
CA THR A 16 -1.72 -0.82 -6.17
C THR A 16 -1.76 0.09 -4.94
N GLY A 17 -2.71 -0.12 -4.03
CA GLY A 17 -2.76 0.61 -2.76
C GLY A 17 -1.51 0.36 -1.90
N ALA A 18 -1.13 -0.90 -1.69
CA ALA A 18 -0.02 -1.24 -0.80
C ALA A 18 1.36 -0.82 -1.34
N PHE A 19 1.68 -1.14 -2.59
CA PHE A 19 2.94 -0.72 -3.22
C PHE A 19 2.97 0.79 -3.44
N GLY A 20 1.83 1.37 -3.81
CA GLY A 20 1.68 2.80 -3.99
C GLY A 20 1.89 3.59 -2.70
N ALA A 21 1.40 3.10 -1.57
CA ALA A 21 1.59 3.74 -0.26
C ALA A 21 3.08 3.87 0.08
N VAL A 22 3.84 2.79 -0.11
CA VAL A 22 5.29 2.84 0.08
C VAL A 22 5.95 3.77 -0.93
N PHE A 23 5.55 3.70 -2.19
CA PHE A 23 6.07 4.58 -3.22
C PHE A 23 5.84 6.06 -2.87
N LEU A 24 4.66 6.43 -2.36
CA LEU A 24 4.34 7.81 -1.97
C LEU A 24 5.24 8.31 -0.85
N VAL A 25 5.46 7.49 0.20
CA VAL A 25 6.37 7.86 1.30
C VAL A 25 7.79 8.02 0.76
N SER A 26 8.25 7.07 -0.07
CA SER A 26 9.57 7.12 -0.71
C SER A 26 9.76 8.31 -1.63
N ASN A 27 8.68 8.85 -2.17
CA ASN A 27 8.70 9.98 -3.10
C ASN A 27 8.33 11.30 -2.41
N ALA A 28 8.07 11.29 -1.10
CA ALA A 28 7.82 12.51 -0.33
C ALA A 28 9.02 13.46 -0.41
N GLU A 29 10.22 12.92 -0.65
CA GLU A 29 11.44 13.68 -0.91
C GLU A 29 12.06 13.35 -2.29
N PRO A 30 12.41 14.38 -3.09
CA PRO A 30 13.01 14.20 -4.40
C PRO A 30 14.42 13.59 -4.26
N GLY A 31 14.62 12.39 -4.84
CA GLY A 31 15.91 11.68 -4.86
C GLY A 31 15.87 10.26 -4.28
N MET A 32 14.81 9.91 -3.55
CA MET A 32 14.70 8.63 -2.83
C MET A 32 14.10 7.47 -3.64
N LEU A 33 13.46 7.76 -4.78
CA LEU A 33 12.79 6.76 -5.63
C LEU A 33 13.68 5.60 -6.08
N ALA A 34 14.95 5.87 -6.40
CA ALA A 34 15.86 4.84 -6.91
C ALA A 34 16.14 3.78 -5.83
N MET A 35 16.42 4.20 -4.60
CA MET A 35 16.81 3.29 -3.52
C MET A 35 15.64 2.46 -3.00
N VAL A 36 14.42 3.01 -2.96
CA VAL A 36 13.27 2.23 -2.48
C VAL A 36 12.80 1.23 -3.52
N ARG A 37 12.82 1.54 -4.83
CA ARG A 37 12.46 0.55 -5.86
C ARG A 37 13.38 -0.67 -5.83
N GLU A 38 14.66 -0.48 -5.53
CA GLU A 38 15.64 -1.56 -5.33
C GLU A 38 15.42 -2.30 -3.98
N SER A 39 15.05 -1.59 -2.91
CA SER A 39 14.78 -2.16 -1.59
C SER A 39 13.43 -2.89 -1.48
N PHE A 40 12.44 -2.51 -2.29
CA PHE A 40 11.08 -3.08 -2.24
C PHE A 40 11.00 -4.46 -2.89
N ALA A 41 11.90 -4.75 -3.84
CA ALA A 41 12.08 -6.10 -4.38
C ALA A 41 12.65 -7.09 -3.33
N ALA A 42 13.18 -6.58 -2.21
CA ALA A 42 13.71 -7.35 -1.08
C ALA A 42 12.87 -7.24 0.22
N SER A 43 11.78 -6.46 0.23
CA SER A 43 11.12 -6.08 1.48
C SER A 43 10.11 -7.11 1.99
N GLY A 44 10.47 -7.79 3.09
CA GLY A 44 9.64 -8.78 3.79
C GLY A 44 8.35 -8.23 4.43
N ALA A 45 8.16 -6.91 4.53
CA ALA A 45 7.00 -6.29 5.19
C ALA A 45 5.65 -6.67 4.55
N LEU A 46 5.56 -6.76 3.22
CA LEU A 46 4.36 -7.24 2.54
C LEU A 46 4.22 -8.78 2.65
N GLY A 47 5.34 -9.48 2.86
CA GLY A 47 5.38 -10.92 3.07
C GLY A 47 4.95 -11.38 4.47
N GLU A 48 4.90 -10.46 5.44
CA GLU A 48 4.32 -10.68 6.78
C GLU A 48 2.79 -10.71 6.76
N ALA A 49 2.17 -10.26 5.66
CA ALA A 49 0.76 -10.48 5.44
C ALA A 49 0.41 -11.97 5.49
N SER A 50 -0.80 -12.27 5.90
CA SER A 50 -1.35 -13.64 5.91
C SER A 50 -2.65 -13.67 5.09
N GLY A 51 -3.16 -14.88 4.83
CA GLY A 51 -4.46 -15.05 4.15
C GLY A 51 -4.50 -14.51 2.71
N VAL A 52 -5.66 -13.98 2.33
CA VAL A 52 -5.92 -13.46 0.98
C VAL A 52 -5.11 -12.20 0.68
N VAL A 53 -4.70 -11.46 1.71
CA VAL A 53 -3.86 -10.27 1.58
C VAL A 53 -2.46 -10.66 1.11
N LYS A 54 -1.86 -11.71 1.69
CA LYS A 54 -0.57 -12.22 1.23
C LYS A 54 -0.63 -12.64 -0.23
N ASP A 55 -1.66 -13.41 -0.59
CA ASP A 55 -1.85 -13.89 -1.96
C ASP A 55 -1.99 -12.71 -2.93
N ALA A 56 -2.80 -11.71 -2.60
CA ALA A 56 -2.98 -10.51 -3.42
C ALA A 56 -1.69 -9.67 -3.59
N LEU A 57 -0.86 -9.59 -2.55
CA LEU A 57 0.37 -8.79 -2.57
C LEU A 57 1.55 -9.50 -3.23
N THR A 58 1.61 -10.83 -3.16
CA THR A 58 2.75 -11.63 -3.63
C THR A 58 2.53 -12.30 -4.98
N THR A 59 1.29 -12.42 -5.44
CA THR A 59 0.95 -13.01 -6.74
C THR A 59 0.55 -11.94 -7.78
N GLY A 60 0.45 -12.34 -9.05
CA GLY A 60 0.04 -11.46 -10.15
C GLY A 60 1.08 -10.41 -10.58
N PRO A 61 0.76 -9.61 -11.60
CA PRO A 61 1.67 -8.58 -12.12
C PRO A 61 1.95 -7.50 -11.07
N LEU A 62 3.10 -6.83 -11.18
CA LEU A 62 3.37 -5.63 -10.38
C LEU A 62 2.49 -4.47 -10.87
N PRO A 63 2.02 -3.58 -9.98
CA PRO A 63 1.21 -2.44 -10.36
C PRO A 63 2.03 -1.48 -11.22
N GLU A 64 1.48 -1.05 -12.36
CA GLU A 64 2.10 -0.03 -13.20
C GLU A 64 1.87 1.36 -12.62
N LEU A 65 2.78 1.79 -11.75
CA LEU A 65 2.85 3.16 -11.23
C LEU A 65 3.70 4.07 -12.13
N ARG A 66 3.63 3.88 -13.46
CA ARG A 66 4.28 4.79 -14.41
C ARG A 66 3.42 6.05 -14.53
N ARG A 67 3.73 7.06 -13.72
CA ARG A 67 3.09 8.38 -13.75
C ARG A 67 4.15 9.46 -13.79
N GLU A 68 3.80 10.59 -14.38
CA GLU A 68 4.73 11.70 -14.63
C GLU A 68 4.95 12.55 -13.38
N SER A 69 4.12 12.40 -12.34
CA SER A 69 4.21 13.20 -11.12
C SER A 69 3.72 12.49 -9.86
N ALA A 70 4.29 12.88 -8.71
CA ALA A 70 3.91 12.41 -7.37
C ALA A 70 2.41 12.54 -7.09
N LEU A 71 1.82 13.64 -7.57
CA LEU A 71 0.41 13.97 -7.37
C LEU A 71 -0.53 13.03 -8.13
N GLU A 72 -0.14 12.57 -9.33
CA GLU A 72 -0.91 11.58 -10.08
C GLU A 72 -0.86 10.20 -9.44
N ILE A 73 0.28 9.88 -8.83
CA ILE A 73 0.45 8.64 -8.05
C ILE A 73 -0.46 8.72 -6.84
N GLU A 74 -0.46 9.83 -6.11
CA GLU A 74 -1.31 10.02 -4.94
C GLU A 74 -2.80 9.90 -5.29
N ALA A 75 -3.22 10.55 -6.38
CA ALA A 75 -4.59 10.47 -6.90
C ALA A 75 -5.01 9.07 -7.35
N THR A 76 -4.07 8.14 -7.51
CA THR A 76 -4.36 6.73 -7.85
C THR A 76 -4.29 5.84 -6.62
N VAL A 77 -3.33 6.09 -5.75
CA VAL A 77 -3.02 5.23 -4.59
C VAL A 77 -4.01 5.44 -3.46
N LEU A 78 -4.35 6.69 -3.11
CA LEU A 78 -5.29 6.94 -2.01
C LEU A 78 -6.67 6.32 -2.30
N PRO A 79 -7.27 6.50 -3.50
CA PRO A 79 -8.52 5.81 -3.82
C PRO A 79 -8.38 4.28 -3.86
N ALA A 80 -7.22 3.77 -4.32
CA ALA A 80 -6.98 2.33 -4.32
C ALA A 80 -6.92 1.75 -2.90
N LEU A 81 -6.36 2.47 -1.92
CA LEU A 81 -6.36 2.07 -0.51
C LEU A 81 -7.78 1.99 0.05
N SER A 82 -8.58 3.05 -0.13
CA SER A 82 -9.97 3.06 0.32
C SER A 82 -10.80 1.96 -0.34
N ARG A 83 -10.60 1.75 -1.66
CA ARG A 83 -11.27 0.67 -2.41
C ARG A 83 -10.83 -0.73 -1.94
N SER A 84 -9.56 -0.91 -1.60
CA SER A 84 -9.04 -2.17 -1.07
C SER A 84 -9.70 -2.56 0.25
N VAL A 85 -9.86 -1.58 1.15
CA VAL A 85 -10.60 -1.77 2.40
C VAL A 85 -12.07 -2.11 2.13
N ALA A 86 -12.71 -1.47 1.15
CA ALA A 86 -14.08 -1.78 0.77
C ALA A 86 -14.24 -3.22 0.25
N ILE A 87 -13.35 -3.66 -0.66
CA ILE A 87 -13.33 -5.03 -1.20
C ILE A 87 -13.15 -6.04 -0.07
N LEU A 88 -12.20 -5.80 0.84
CA LEU A 88 -11.95 -6.70 1.96
C LEU A 88 -13.13 -6.72 2.92
N ARG A 89 -13.78 -5.60 3.23
CA ARG A 89 -14.99 -5.60 4.08
C ARG A 89 -16.12 -6.45 3.51
N GLU A 90 -16.28 -6.44 2.19
CA GLU A 90 -17.32 -7.21 1.51
C GLU A 90 -17.01 -8.71 1.48
N LYS A 91 -15.77 -9.08 1.18
CA LYS A 91 -15.39 -10.47 0.86
C LYS A 91 -14.62 -11.21 1.96
N SER A 92 -13.88 -10.47 2.76
CA SER A 92 -12.94 -11.00 3.77
C SER A 92 -12.78 -9.99 4.92
N PRO A 93 -13.86 -9.72 5.69
CA PRO A 93 -13.84 -8.66 6.72
C PRO A 93 -12.79 -8.90 7.81
N GLU A 94 -12.42 -10.15 8.04
CA GLU A 94 -11.33 -10.57 8.93
C GLU A 94 -9.94 -10.12 8.47
N ASP A 95 -9.74 -9.91 7.17
CA ASP A 95 -8.46 -9.50 6.58
C ASP A 95 -8.28 -7.98 6.50
N VAL A 96 -9.31 -7.19 6.83
CA VAL A 96 -9.26 -5.72 6.76
C VAL A 96 -8.19 -5.15 7.68
N GLU A 97 -8.13 -5.61 8.94
CA GLU A 97 -7.11 -5.16 9.89
C GLU A 97 -5.71 -5.63 9.48
N ALA A 98 -5.60 -6.85 8.95
CA ALA A 98 -4.34 -7.38 8.45
C ALA A 98 -3.79 -6.51 7.30
N TYR A 99 -4.64 -6.14 6.33
CA TYR A 99 -4.26 -5.26 5.22
C TYR A 99 -3.82 -3.89 5.72
N ARG A 100 -4.61 -3.23 6.59
CA ARG A 100 -4.27 -1.93 7.17
C ARG A 100 -2.93 -1.97 7.89
N SER A 101 -2.72 -2.98 8.73
CA SER A 101 -1.49 -3.15 9.50
C SER A 101 -0.27 -3.33 8.59
N VAL A 102 -0.39 -4.17 7.55
CA VAL A 102 0.69 -4.43 6.59
C VAL A 102 1.06 -3.17 5.81
N VAL A 103 0.07 -2.45 5.28
CA VAL A 103 0.31 -1.22 4.51
C VAL A 103 0.96 -0.15 5.39
N LEU A 104 0.44 0.08 6.59
CA LEU A 104 0.98 1.06 7.52
C LEU A 104 2.39 0.68 7.98
N SER A 105 2.63 -0.59 8.32
CA SER A 105 3.95 -1.06 8.74
C SER A 105 4.97 -0.94 7.61
N ALA A 106 4.57 -1.21 6.35
CA ALA A 106 5.46 -1.06 5.21
C ALA A 106 5.79 0.42 4.95
N ALA A 107 4.78 1.31 5.00
CA ALA A 107 4.96 2.75 4.81
C ALA A 107 5.81 3.37 5.93
N ASP A 108 5.60 2.95 7.18
CA ASP A 108 6.33 3.42 8.36
C ASP A 108 7.80 2.98 8.34
N ARG A 109 8.09 1.72 7.97
CA ARG A 109 9.47 1.23 7.79
C ARG A 109 10.25 2.02 6.74
N VAL A 110 9.57 2.47 5.69
CA VAL A 110 10.19 3.28 4.63
C VAL A 110 10.52 4.67 5.15
N ALA A 111 9.58 5.32 5.84
CA ALA A 111 9.83 6.62 6.47
C ALA A 111 10.95 6.55 7.52
N GLN A 112 11.04 5.45 8.27
CA GLN A 112 12.08 5.25 9.28
C GLN A 112 13.44 4.83 8.70
N ALA A 113 13.52 4.46 7.42
CA ALA A 113 14.77 4.01 6.80
C ALA A 113 15.88 5.07 6.87
N HIS A 114 15.52 6.35 6.99
CA HIS A 114 16.46 7.49 7.01
C HIS A 114 16.74 8.06 8.41
N HIS A 115 16.71 7.22 9.45
CA HIS A 115 17.03 7.58 10.85
C HIS A 115 16.13 8.68 11.46
N SER A 116 15.22 9.29 10.70
CA SER A 116 14.20 10.25 11.13
C SER A 116 13.15 10.42 10.04
N VAL A 117 11.87 10.47 10.44
CA VAL A 117 10.75 10.76 9.54
C VAL A 117 10.68 12.25 9.28
N THR A 118 10.65 12.66 8.02
CA THR A 118 10.54 14.08 7.66
C THR A 118 9.09 14.58 7.70
N PRO A 119 8.85 15.91 7.80
CA PRO A 119 7.49 16.45 7.79
C PRO A 119 6.69 16.08 6.52
N ALA A 120 7.37 15.92 5.38
CA ALA A 120 6.76 15.51 4.13
C ALA A 120 6.29 14.04 4.19
N GLU A 121 7.15 13.14 4.67
CA GLU A 121 6.81 11.74 4.90
C GLU A 121 5.68 11.57 5.91
N ALA A 122 5.72 12.31 7.03
CA ALA A 122 4.67 12.31 8.04
C ALA A 122 3.31 12.74 7.46
N SER A 123 3.29 13.75 6.60
CA SER A 123 2.08 14.20 5.90
C SER A 123 1.53 13.16 4.92
N VAL A 124 2.40 12.40 4.25
CA VAL A 124 1.98 11.27 3.39
C VAL A 124 1.44 10.12 4.23
N LEU A 125 2.10 9.78 5.34
CA LEU A 125 1.62 8.74 6.27
C LEU A 125 0.24 9.06 6.85
N ASP A 126 -0.02 10.32 7.18
CA ASP A 126 -1.33 10.77 7.66
C ASP A 126 -2.42 10.57 6.58
N ARG A 127 -2.13 10.95 5.33
CA ARG A 127 -3.04 10.72 4.19
C ARG A 127 -3.32 9.23 3.93
N ILE A 128 -2.30 8.38 4.02
CA ILE A 128 -2.45 6.92 3.91
C ILE A 128 -3.35 6.39 5.04
N ARG A 129 -3.13 6.84 6.29
CA ARG A 129 -3.98 6.46 7.43
C ARG A 129 -5.42 6.90 7.23
N ALA A 130 -5.65 8.11 6.74
CA ALA A 130 -6.98 8.63 6.44
C ALA A 130 -7.69 7.75 5.40
N ALA A 131 -7.04 7.46 4.26
CA ALA A 131 -7.60 6.61 3.21
C ALA A 131 -7.93 5.19 3.70
N LEU A 132 -7.09 4.61 4.57
CA LEU A 132 -7.34 3.31 5.17
C LEU A 132 -8.47 3.34 6.21
N ALA A 133 -8.67 4.46 6.89
CA ALA A 133 -9.68 4.66 7.93
C ALA A 133 -11.06 4.99 7.36
N GLU A 134 -11.14 5.52 6.14
CA GLU A 134 -12.39 5.94 5.52
C GLU A 134 -13.47 4.84 5.58
N PRO A 135 -14.68 5.18 6.04
CA PRO A 135 -15.85 4.35 5.82
C PRO A 135 -16.20 4.49 4.33
N ALA A 136 -15.72 3.57 3.51
CA ALA A 136 -16.17 3.43 2.12
C ALA A 136 -17.70 3.44 2.01
#